data_AF-A0A1C3RAU0-F1
#
_entry.id   AF-A0A1C3RAU0-F1
#
_cell.length_a   1.000
_cell.length_b   1.000
_cell.length_c   1.000
_cell.angle_alpha   90.00
_cell.angle_beta   90.00
_cell.angle_gamma   90.00
#
_symmetry.space_group_name_H-M   'P 1'
#
loop_
_entity.id
_entity.type
_entity.pdbx_description
1 polymer ?
#
loop_
_entity_poly.entity_id
_entity_poly.type
_entity_poly.pdbx_seq_one_letter_code
_entity_poly.pdbx_strand_id
1 'polypeptide(L)'
;NVPLDRTGDTPRITDDGRVRASLPTITALLDRGARVIVTSHLGRPKGEPDAKYSLEPVAARLAELLGRPVTFAGDGSGDIAGAHARKVVAALGDGEVALLENLRFHPGETSKDAAVRAAFADELAALAEFYVGDAFGAVHRAHASVVDVPKHLPHAAGSLVLAELDVLRRLSSDPARPYAVVLGGSKVSDKLGVIRALLPKVDALLVGGGMCF
;
A
#
# COMPACT_ATOMS: atom_id res chain seq x y z
N ASN A 1 -0.62 3.37 -4.83
CA ASN A 1 -1.51 4.56 -4.84
C ASN A 1 -0.71 5.86 -5.00
N VAL A 2 -0.41 6.28 -6.23
CA VAL A 2 0.34 7.51 -6.56
C VAL A 2 -0.60 8.53 -7.23
N PRO A 3 -0.31 9.84 -7.17
CA PRO A 3 -1.02 10.82 -7.98
C PRO A 3 -0.68 10.65 -9.47
N LEU A 4 -1.69 10.76 -10.32
CA LEU A 4 -1.56 10.68 -11.77
C LEU A 4 -2.09 11.97 -12.40
N ASP A 5 -1.29 12.58 -13.26
CA ASP A 5 -1.76 13.53 -14.27
C ASP A 5 -2.29 12.75 -15.47
N ARG A 6 -3.47 13.14 -15.95
CA ARG A 6 -4.21 12.48 -17.04
C ARG A 6 -4.64 13.45 -18.12
N THR A 7 -3.98 14.60 -18.20
CA THR A 7 -4.26 15.61 -19.22
C THR A 7 -3.77 15.21 -20.63
N GLY A 8 -2.83 14.27 -20.73
CA GLY A 8 -2.36 13.68 -22.00
C GLY A 8 -2.87 12.26 -22.24
N ASP A 9 -2.50 11.69 -23.39
CA ASP A 9 -2.95 10.37 -23.85
C ASP A 9 -2.50 9.22 -22.92
N THR A 10 -1.33 9.36 -22.28
CA THR A 10 -0.79 8.40 -21.32
C THR A 10 -0.77 9.00 -19.91
N PRO A 11 -1.34 8.31 -18.90
CA PRO A 11 -1.28 8.76 -17.51
C PRO A 11 0.17 8.89 -17.02
N ARG A 12 0.51 10.04 -16.43
CA ARG A 12 1.85 10.33 -15.92
C ARG A 12 1.84 10.39 -14.40
N ILE A 13 2.74 9.66 -13.75
CA ILE A 13 2.97 9.77 -12.31
C ILE A 13 3.61 11.14 -12.03
N THR A 14 2.99 11.93 -11.16
CA THR A 14 3.51 13.26 -10.78
C THR A 14 4.34 13.24 -9.51
N ASP A 15 4.20 12.19 -8.69
CA ASP A 15 4.98 11.94 -7.49
C ASP A 15 5.14 10.43 -7.30
N ASP A 16 6.37 9.94 -7.40
CA ASP A 16 6.74 8.53 -7.27
C ASP A 16 7.28 8.17 -5.87
N GLY A 17 7.20 9.07 -4.89
CA GLY A 17 7.77 8.88 -3.55
C GLY A 17 7.26 7.62 -2.86
N ARG A 18 6.00 7.24 -3.09
CA ARG A 18 5.42 5.99 -2.58
C ARG A 18 5.99 4.74 -3.24
N VAL A 19 6.36 4.80 -4.53
CA VAL A 19 7.02 3.67 -5.21
C VAL A 19 8.44 3.53 -4.67
N ARG A 20 9.16 4.64 -4.54
CA ARG A 20 10.52 4.68 -3.98
C ARG A 20 10.57 4.13 -2.56
N ALA A 21 9.59 4.47 -1.73
CA ALA A 21 9.51 4.03 -0.34
C ALA A 21 9.39 2.50 -0.19
N SER A 22 8.86 1.78 -1.20
CA SER A 22 8.76 0.33 -1.19
C SER A 22 9.99 -0.38 -1.77
N LEU A 23 10.90 0.33 -2.45
CA LEU A 23 12.09 -0.27 -3.06
C LEU A 23 12.97 -1.02 -2.04
N PRO A 24 13.27 -0.49 -0.83
CA PRO A 24 14.16 -1.19 0.09
C PRO A 24 13.68 -2.60 0.45
N THR A 25 12.38 -2.77 0.69
CA THR A 25 11.79 -4.08 0.98
C THR A 25 11.83 -4.98 -0.25
N ILE A 26 11.41 -4.48 -1.42
CA ILE A 26 11.38 -5.27 -2.66
C ILE A 26 12.79 -5.73 -3.03
N THR A 27 13.77 -4.81 -3.07
CA THR A 27 15.16 -5.12 -3.39
C THR A 27 15.75 -6.14 -2.42
N ALA A 28 15.51 -6.00 -1.11
CA ALA A 28 16.03 -6.96 -0.12
C ALA A 28 15.49 -8.39 -0.31
N LEU A 29 14.25 -8.54 -0.79
CA LEU A 29 13.66 -9.85 -1.12
C LEU A 29 14.25 -10.39 -2.44
N LEU A 30 14.33 -9.56 -3.47
CA LEU A 30 14.88 -9.94 -4.78
C LEU A 30 16.35 -10.36 -4.69
N ASP A 31 17.16 -9.65 -3.90
CA ASP A 31 18.59 -9.96 -3.71
C ASP A 31 18.83 -11.27 -2.93
N ARG A 32 17.78 -11.80 -2.28
CA ARG A 32 17.78 -13.12 -1.64
C ARG A 32 17.18 -14.21 -2.54
N GLY A 33 16.91 -13.91 -3.80
CA GLY A 33 16.36 -14.84 -4.78
C GLY A 33 14.85 -15.07 -4.68
N ALA A 34 14.12 -14.27 -3.89
CA ALA A 34 12.67 -14.41 -3.81
C ALA A 34 12.00 -14.04 -5.14
N ARG A 35 10.89 -14.70 -5.45
CA ARG A 35 9.96 -14.34 -6.52
C ARG A 35 8.94 -13.38 -5.94
N VAL A 36 8.98 -12.11 -6.32
CA VAL A 36 8.22 -11.07 -5.62
C VAL A 36 6.94 -10.74 -6.37
N ILE A 37 5.81 -10.87 -5.70
CA ILE A 37 4.50 -10.43 -6.21
C ILE A 37 4.12 -9.15 -5.46
N VAL A 38 4.17 -8.02 -6.15
CA VAL A 38 3.74 -6.74 -5.60
C VAL A 38 2.24 -6.59 -5.80
N THR A 39 1.54 -6.17 -4.76
CA THR A 39 0.13 -5.83 -4.81
C THR A 39 -0.09 -4.41 -4.29
N SER A 40 -1.05 -3.70 -4.87
CA SER A 40 -1.37 -2.34 -4.45
C SER A 40 -2.79 -1.97 -4.85
N HIS A 41 -3.21 -0.78 -4.41
CA HIS A 41 -4.39 -0.14 -4.94
C HIS A 41 -4.04 1.21 -5.55
N LEU A 42 -4.90 1.67 -6.45
CA LEU A 42 -4.86 3.02 -7.01
C LEU A 42 -6.26 3.64 -6.98
N GLY A 43 -6.35 4.85 -6.41
CA GLY A 43 -7.63 5.55 -6.34
C GLY A 43 -8.72 4.76 -5.63
N ARG A 44 -9.97 4.91 -6.11
CA ARG A 44 -11.16 4.29 -5.53
C ARG A 44 -12.10 3.79 -6.64
N PRO A 45 -11.67 2.81 -7.47
CA PRO A 45 -12.61 2.07 -8.29
C PRO A 45 -13.62 1.40 -7.36
N LYS A 46 -14.89 1.38 -7.73
CA LYS A 46 -15.99 0.90 -6.86
C LYS A 46 -16.16 -0.62 -6.97
N GLY A 47 -15.06 -1.38 -6.97
CA GLY A 47 -15.08 -2.83 -7.20
C GLY A 47 -15.32 -3.22 -8.66
N GLU A 48 -15.01 -2.32 -9.60
CA GLU A 48 -15.18 -2.57 -11.03
C GLU A 48 -13.89 -2.15 -11.76
N PRO A 49 -13.49 -2.88 -12.83
CA PRO A 49 -12.31 -2.55 -13.62
C PRO A 49 -12.50 -1.22 -14.34
N ASP A 50 -11.48 -0.37 -14.28
CA ASP A 50 -11.49 0.93 -14.94
C ASP A 50 -10.07 1.31 -15.32
N ALA A 51 -9.80 1.40 -16.63
CA ALA A 51 -8.47 1.68 -17.17
C ALA A 51 -7.80 2.91 -16.51
N LYS A 52 -8.60 3.89 -16.07
CA LYS A 52 -8.08 5.07 -15.39
C LYS A 52 -7.31 4.69 -14.11
N TYR A 53 -7.73 3.65 -13.41
CA TYR A 53 -7.17 3.19 -12.15
C TYR A 53 -6.26 1.95 -12.31
N SER A 54 -5.87 1.60 -13.53
CA SER A 54 -4.89 0.53 -13.74
C SER A 54 -3.54 0.87 -13.11
N LEU A 55 -2.84 -0.17 -12.63
CA LEU A 55 -1.49 -0.08 -12.10
C LEU A 55 -0.40 -0.22 -13.18
N GLU A 56 -0.75 -0.37 -14.46
CA GLU A 56 0.23 -0.47 -15.55
C GLU A 56 1.30 0.66 -15.54
N PRO A 57 0.94 1.95 -15.38
CA PRO A 57 1.96 3.01 -15.28
C PRO A 57 2.87 2.88 -14.05
N VAL A 58 2.37 2.26 -12.97
CA VAL A 58 3.14 1.99 -11.75
C VAL A 58 4.09 0.82 -11.96
N ALA A 59 3.72 -0.21 -12.73
CA ALA A 59 4.61 -1.31 -13.10
C ALA A 59 5.82 -0.78 -13.89
N ALA A 60 5.58 0.05 -14.90
CA ALA A 60 6.63 0.67 -15.71
C ALA A 60 7.58 1.50 -14.84
N ARG A 61 7.04 2.35 -13.95
CA ARG A 61 7.88 3.17 -13.06
C ARG A 61 8.64 2.34 -12.03
N LEU A 62 8.04 1.26 -11.51
CA LEU A 62 8.72 0.35 -10.59
C LEU A 62 9.90 -0.34 -11.29
N ALA A 63 9.75 -0.75 -12.56
CA ALA A 63 10.82 -1.34 -13.35
C ALA A 63 12.00 -0.39 -13.54
N GLU A 64 11.72 0.86 -13.91
CA GLU A 64 12.74 1.91 -14.06
C GLU A 64 13.52 2.13 -12.75
N LEU A 65 12.82 2.19 -11.61
CA LEU A 65 13.42 2.46 -10.31
C LEU A 65 14.20 1.28 -9.75
N LEU A 66 13.76 0.05 -10.02
CA LEU A 66 14.50 -1.17 -9.64
C LEU A 66 15.71 -1.43 -10.54
N GLY A 67 15.72 -0.88 -11.76
CA GLY A 67 16.68 -1.26 -12.79
C GLY A 67 16.51 -2.73 -13.22
N ARG A 68 15.30 -3.28 -13.08
CA ARG A 68 14.96 -4.68 -13.39
C ARG A 68 13.59 -4.74 -14.09
N PRO A 69 13.35 -5.73 -14.97
CA PRO A 69 12.02 -5.94 -15.54
C PRO A 69 10.98 -6.19 -14.44
N VAL A 70 9.81 -5.57 -14.58
CA VAL A 70 8.63 -5.86 -13.75
C VAL A 70 7.53 -6.34 -14.69
N THR A 71 7.06 -7.56 -14.52
CA THR A 71 5.95 -8.09 -15.32
C THR A 71 4.64 -7.62 -14.74
N PHE A 72 3.86 -6.87 -15.52
CA PHE A 72 2.51 -6.49 -15.13
C PHE A 72 1.54 -7.65 -15.38
N ALA A 73 0.73 -8.00 -14.39
CA ALA A 73 -0.19 -9.14 -14.43
C ALA A 73 -1.67 -8.73 -14.63
N GLY A 74 -1.91 -7.55 -15.19
CA GLY A 74 -3.25 -7.12 -15.60
C GLY A 74 -3.52 -7.45 -17.08
N ASP A 75 -4.72 -7.93 -17.38
CA ASP A 75 -5.18 -8.29 -18.73
C ASP A 75 -6.43 -7.51 -19.18
N GLY A 76 -6.84 -6.50 -18.40
CA GLY A 76 -8.03 -5.69 -18.66
C GLY A 76 -9.35 -6.33 -18.22
N SER A 77 -9.37 -7.60 -17.79
CA SER A 77 -10.57 -8.24 -17.23
C SER A 77 -10.90 -7.73 -15.82
N GLY A 78 -9.87 -7.28 -15.10
CA GLY A 78 -9.91 -6.91 -13.69
C GLY A 78 -10.03 -8.09 -12.72
N ASP A 79 -9.86 -9.32 -13.22
CA ASP A 79 -9.63 -10.50 -12.40
C ASP A 79 -8.18 -10.50 -11.87
N ILE A 80 -8.04 -10.13 -10.60
CA ILE A 80 -6.73 -9.87 -9.98
C ILE A 80 -5.98 -11.16 -9.62
N ALA A 81 -6.70 -12.27 -9.41
CA ALA A 81 -6.14 -13.57 -9.01
C ALA A 81 -6.55 -14.71 -9.98
N GLY A 82 -6.97 -14.33 -11.18
CA GLY A 82 -7.45 -15.22 -12.23
C GLY A 82 -6.38 -16.01 -12.95
N ALA A 83 -6.80 -16.67 -14.03
CA ALA A 83 -5.93 -17.53 -14.84
C ALA A 83 -4.69 -16.80 -15.39
N HIS A 84 -4.85 -15.54 -15.81
CA HIS A 84 -3.73 -14.74 -16.31
C HIS A 84 -2.72 -14.41 -15.21
N ALA A 85 -3.19 -13.88 -14.07
CA ALA A 85 -2.33 -13.57 -12.93
C ALA A 85 -1.58 -14.81 -12.42
N ARG A 86 -2.27 -15.95 -12.29
CA ARG A 86 -1.66 -17.24 -11.92
C ARG A 86 -0.58 -17.67 -12.90
N LYS A 87 -0.82 -17.51 -14.20
CA LYS A 87 0.17 -17.84 -15.24
C LYS A 87 1.41 -16.94 -15.12
N VAL A 88 1.24 -15.64 -14.92
CA VAL A 88 2.35 -14.70 -14.74
C VAL A 88 3.17 -15.04 -13.49
N VAL A 89 2.48 -15.26 -12.36
CA VAL A 89 3.12 -15.62 -11.09
C VAL A 89 3.89 -16.95 -11.19
N ALA A 90 3.29 -17.97 -11.80
CA ALA A 90 3.93 -19.28 -11.97
C ALA A 90 5.16 -19.24 -12.91
N ALA A 91 5.24 -18.23 -13.78
CA ALA A 91 6.35 -18.03 -14.69
C ALA A 91 7.53 -17.24 -14.08
N LEU A 92 7.38 -16.67 -12.88
CA LEU A 92 8.46 -15.93 -12.24
C LEU A 92 9.66 -16.83 -11.93
N GLY A 93 10.83 -16.40 -12.38
CA GLY A 93 12.13 -16.90 -11.96
C GLY A 93 12.62 -16.23 -10.68
N ASP A 94 13.65 -16.82 -10.08
CA ASP A 94 14.25 -16.32 -8.84
C ASP A 94 14.81 -14.90 -9.04
N GLY A 95 14.48 -13.97 -8.14
CA GLY A 95 14.89 -12.58 -8.25
C GLY A 95 14.10 -11.76 -9.29
N GLU A 96 12.99 -12.30 -9.81
CA GLU A 96 12.04 -11.58 -10.66
C GLU A 96 10.84 -11.05 -9.87
N VAL A 97 10.14 -10.08 -10.47
CA VAL A 97 9.04 -9.36 -9.84
C VAL A 97 7.85 -9.21 -10.80
N ALA A 98 6.66 -9.46 -10.28
CA ALA A 98 5.40 -9.11 -10.93
C ALA A 98 4.63 -8.06 -10.13
N LEU A 99 3.88 -7.20 -10.82
CA LEU A 99 2.88 -6.32 -10.21
C LEU A 99 1.48 -6.80 -10.62
N LEU A 100 0.66 -7.18 -9.65
CA LEU A 100 -0.75 -7.46 -9.91
C LEU A 100 -1.51 -6.19 -10.25
N GLU A 101 -2.64 -6.35 -10.94
CA GLU A 101 -3.55 -5.25 -11.19
C GLU A 101 -4.18 -4.75 -9.87
N ASN A 102 -4.82 -3.58 -9.92
CA ASN A 102 -5.39 -2.87 -8.80
C ASN A 102 -6.33 -3.74 -7.96
N LEU A 103 -5.93 -4.02 -6.72
CA LEU A 103 -6.70 -4.84 -5.78
C LEU A 103 -8.15 -4.37 -5.63
N ARG A 104 -8.42 -3.06 -5.77
CA ARG A 104 -9.77 -2.48 -5.62
C ARG A 104 -10.67 -2.67 -6.85
N PHE A 105 -10.21 -3.31 -7.91
CA PHE A 105 -11.10 -3.83 -8.95
C PHE A 105 -11.87 -5.04 -8.46
N HIS A 106 -11.33 -5.80 -7.50
CA HIS A 106 -12.10 -6.87 -6.87
C HIS A 106 -12.96 -6.31 -5.72
N PRO A 107 -14.29 -6.52 -5.70
CA PRO A 107 -15.16 -6.00 -4.65
C PRO A 107 -14.81 -6.55 -3.26
N GLY A 108 -14.21 -7.75 -3.21
CA GLY A 108 -13.73 -8.38 -1.98
C GLY A 108 -12.62 -7.60 -1.26
N GLU A 109 -11.85 -6.74 -1.93
CA GLU A 109 -10.78 -5.98 -1.26
C GLU A 109 -11.32 -5.05 -0.15
N THR A 110 -12.44 -4.36 -0.40
CA THR A 110 -13.00 -3.36 0.53
C THR A 110 -14.36 -3.75 1.11
N SER A 111 -14.80 -4.99 0.89
CA SER A 111 -16.12 -5.45 1.34
C SER A 111 -16.27 -5.30 2.85
N LYS A 112 -17.47 -4.93 3.32
CA LYS A 112 -17.79 -4.96 4.76
C LYS A 112 -18.09 -6.38 5.24
N ASP A 113 -18.50 -7.26 4.34
CA ASP A 113 -18.75 -8.67 4.61
C ASP A 113 -17.42 -9.42 4.75
N ALA A 114 -17.22 -10.04 5.92
CA ALA A 114 -16.01 -10.78 6.23
C ALA A 114 -15.85 -12.04 5.37
N ALA A 115 -16.94 -12.72 4.98
CA ALA A 115 -16.87 -13.90 4.13
C ALA A 115 -16.42 -13.54 2.71
N VAL A 116 -16.93 -12.43 2.18
CA VAL A 116 -16.53 -11.92 0.85
C VAL A 116 -15.06 -11.46 0.84
N ARG A 117 -14.59 -10.82 1.92
CA ARG A 117 -13.16 -10.49 2.04
C ARG A 117 -12.29 -11.73 2.17
N ALA A 118 -12.70 -12.72 2.97
CA ALA A 118 -11.96 -13.95 3.18
C ALA A 118 -11.81 -14.75 1.88
N ALA A 119 -12.87 -14.88 1.08
CA ALA A 119 -12.81 -15.55 -0.22
C ALA A 119 -11.76 -14.91 -1.15
N PHE A 120 -11.72 -13.58 -1.24
CA PHE A 120 -10.70 -12.90 -2.03
C PHE A 120 -9.29 -13.05 -1.43
N ALA A 121 -9.18 -13.08 -0.10
CA ALA A 121 -7.91 -13.34 0.56
C ALA A 121 -7.38 -14.75 0.27
N ASP A 122 -8.25 -15.77 0.22
CA ASP A 122 -7.88 -17.14 -0.17
C ASP A 122 -7.33 -17.17 -1.61
N GLU A 123 -7.98 -16.45 -2.54
CA GLU A 123 -7.53 -16.35 -3.93
C GLU A 123 -6.13 -15.73 -4.05
N LEU A 124 -5.87 -14.64 -3.31
CA LEU A 124 -4.57 -13.97 -3.26
C LEU A 124 -3.52 -14.83 -2.54
N ALA A 125 -3.88 -15.47 -1.43
CA ALA A 125 -2.97 -16.33 -0.67
C ALA A 125 -2.51 -17.53 -1.49
N ALA A 126 -3.36 -18.04 -2.39
CA ALA A 126 -3.00 -19.12 -3.31
C ALA A 126 -1.91 -18.75 -4.34
N LEU A 127 -1.52 -17.48 -4.44
CA LEU A 127 -0.44 -17.02 -5.34
C LEU A 127 0.94 -17.02 -4.67
N ALA A 128 1.04 -17.13 -3.35
CA ALA A 128 2.28 -16.90 -2.61
C ALA A 128 2.45 -17.85 -1.41
N GLU A 129 3.70 -18.00 -0.96
CA GLU A 129 4.04 -18.80 0.22
C GLU A 129 4.20 -17.95 1.48
N PHE A 130 4.52 -16.66 1.31
CA PHE A 130 4.79 -15.71 2.40
C PHE A 130 4.10 -14.37 2.10
N TYR A 131 3.75 -13.64 3.17
CA TYR A 131 3.20 -12.29 3.07
C TYR A 131 4.15 -11.26 3.72
N VAL A 132 4.39 -10.14 3.03
CA VAL A 132 5.13 -9.00 3.59
C VAL A 132 4.26 -7.76 3.56
N GLY A 133 3.85 -7.28 4.74
CA GLY A 133 3.04 -6.07 4.89
C GLY A 133 3.93 -4.84 4.93
N ASP A 134 4.03 -4.10 3.82
CA ASP A 134 4.87 -2.89 3.71
C ASP A 134 4.08 -1.59 3.42
N ALA A 135 2.75 -1.64 3.53
CA ALA A 135 1.87 -0.53 3.19
C ALA A 135 1.33 0.21 4.43
N PHE A 136 2.18 0.96 5.15
CA PHE A 136 1.77 1.67 6.39
C PHE A 136 0.52 2.55 6.20
N GLY A 137 0.40 3.24 5.07
CA GLY A 137 -0.78 4.05 4.75
C GLY A 137 -2.10 3.25 4.62
N ALA A 138 -2.06 1.92 4.56
CA ALA A 138 -3.22 1.04 4.45
C ALA A 138 -3.49 0.21 5.72
N VAL A 139 -2.53 0.06 6.65
CA VAL A 139 -2.66 -0.84 7.82
C VAL A 139 -3.82 -0.49 8.76
N HIS A 140 -4.32 0.76 8.70
CA HIS A 140 -5.49 1.20 9.47
C HIS A 140 -6.83 0.75 8.86
N ARG A 141 -6.83 -0.02 7.77
CA ARG A 141 -8.03 -0.50 7.06
C ARG A 141 -8.15 -2.01 7.16
N ALA A 142 -9.36 -2.47 7.48
CA ALA A 142 -9.71 -3.89 7.44
C ALA A 142 -10.07 -4.32 6.00
N HIS A 143 -9.05 -4.43 5.15
CA HIS A 143 -9.17 -4.89 3.76
C HIS A 143 -8.62 -6.31 3.60
N ALA A 144 -9.09 -7.03 2.58
CA ALA A 144 -8.68 -8.41 2.34
C ALA A 144 -7.16 -8.57 2.27
N SER A 145 -6.50 -7.75 1.45
CA SER A 145 -5.03 -7.75 1.29
C SER A 145 -4.24 -7.35 2.54
N VAL A 146 -4.86 -6.65 3.49
CA VAL A 146 -4.18 -6.07 4.66
C VAL A 146 -4.35 -6.93 5.90
N VAL A 147 -5.57 -7.42 6.17
CA VAL A 147 -5.90 -8.13 7.41
C VAL A 147 -6.25 -9.58 7.21
N ASP A 148 -6.76 -9.98 6.04
CA ASP A 148 -7.24 -11.34 5.82
C ASP A 148 -6.13 -12.23 5.23
N VAL A 149 -5.45 -11.81 4.16
CA VAL A 149 -4.29 -12.55 3.58
C VAL A 149 -3.23 -12.98 4.62
N PRO A 150 -2.73 -12.10 5.53
CA PRO A 150 -1.74 -12.52 6.53
C PRO A 150 -2.24 -13.55 7.55
N LYS A 151 -3.54 -13.84 7.62
CA LYS A 151 -4.06 -14.96 8.43
C LYS A 151 -3.83 -16.31 7.77
N HIS A 152 -3.65 -16.35 6.45
CA HIS A 152 -3.47 -17.56 5.68
C HIS A 152 -1.99 -17.90 5.44
N LEU A 153 -1.12 -16.90 5.45
CA LEU A 153 0.31 -17.06 5.14
C LEU A 153 1.20 -16.66 6.33
N PRO A 154 2.36 -17.31 6.50
CA PRO A 154 3.43 -16.77 7.33
C PRO A 154 3.74 -15.33 6.91
N HIS A 155 3.70 -14.40 7.87
CA HIS A 155 3.75 -12.97 7.59
C HIS A 155 4.86 -12.24 8.33
N ALA A 156 5.38 -11.18 7.69
CA ALA A 156 6.31 -10.23 8.26
C ALA A 156 5.93 -8.79 7.91
N ALA A 157 6.44 -7.83 8.69
CA ALA A 157 6.37 -6.42 8.33
C ALA A 157 7.54 -6.04 7.42
N GLY A 158 7.27 -5.26 6.39
CA GLY A 158 8.30 -4.67 5.54
C GLY A 158 8.99 -3.49 6.20
N SER A 159 10.07 -3.02 5.57
CA SER A 159 10.95 -1.99 6.13
C SER A 159 10.28 -0.63 6.32
N LEU A 160 9.34 -0.25 5.44
CA LEU A 160 8.58 1.00 5.56
C LEU A 160 7.68 0.95 6.79
N VAL A 161 6.94 -0.15 6.97
CA VAL A 161 6.06 -0.32 8.15
C VAL A 161 6.87 -0.34 9.43
N LEU A 162 8.01 -1.02 9.46
CA LEU A 162 8.89 -1.05 10.63
C LEU A 162 9.42 0.35 10.98
N ALA A 163 9.88 1.11 9.98
CA ALA A 163 10.37 2.47 10.19
C ALA A 163 9.28 3.40 10.74
N GLU A 164 8.06 3.33 10.20
CA GLU A 164 6.92 4.12 10.67
C GLU A 164 6.53 3.76 12.12
N LEU A 165 6.52 2.46 12.45
CA LEU A 165 6.26 1.99 13.82
C LEU A 165 7.32 2.48 14.80
N ASP A 166 8.59 2.50 14.41
CA ASP A 166 9.67 2.99 15.27
C ASP A 166 9.57 4.49 15.54
N VAL A 167 9.21 5.29 14.53
CA VAL A 167 8.92 6.72 14.72
C VAL A 167 7.74 6.89 15.67
N LEU A 168 6.63 6.19 15.44
CA LEU A 168 5.44 6.27 16.30
C LEU A 168 5.72 5.84 17.74
N ARG A 169 6.51 4.79 17.95
CA ARG A 169 6.92 4.34 19.29
C ARG A 169 7.72 5.41 20.01
N ARG A 170 8.74 5.98 19.35
CA ARG A 170 9.55 7.07 19.93
C ARG A 170 8.68 8.27 20.32
N LEU A 171 7.78 8.69 19.44
CA LEU A 171 6.89 9.84 19.68
C LEU A 171 5.80 9.56 20.73
N SER A 172 5.47 8.29 20.98
CA SER A 172 4.37 7.91 21.88
C SER A 172 4.81 7.51 23.29
N SER A 173 6.08 7.15 23.48
CA SER A 173 6.62 6.62 24.75
C SER A 173 7.48 7.66 25.47
N ASP A 174 8.68 7.93 24.97
CA ASP A 174 9.64 8.88 25.55
C ASP A 174 10.24 9.79 24.46
N PRO A 175 9.49 10.80 24.00
CA PRO A 175 9.97 11.73 22.99
C PRO A 175 11.03 12.66 23.58
N ALA A 176 12.06 12.99 22.79
CA ALA A 176 13.02 14.02 23.16
C ALA A 176 12.30 15.37 23.39
N ARG A 177 12.66 16.05 24.48
CA ARG A 177 12.02 17.29 24.91
C ARG A 177 12.88 18.53 24.63
N PRO A 178 12.26 19.69 24.29
CA PRO A 178 10.81 19.92 24.22
C PRO A 178 10.16 19.26 22.99
N TYR A 179 9.08 18.50 23.22
CA TYR A 179 8.31 17.83 22.19
C TYR A 179 7.16 18.72 21.72
N ALA A 180 7.36 19.36 20.56
CA ALA A 180 6.35 20.17 19.90
C ALA A 180 5.64 19.40 18.79
N VAL A 181 4.31 19.54 18.71
CA VAL A 181 3.50 19.03 17.60
C VAL A 181 2.87 20.19 16.84
N VAL A 182 2.97 20.16 15.51
CA VAL A 182 2.31 21.13 14.61
C VAL A 182 1.10 20.46 13.96
N LEU A 183 -0.10 20.99 14.21
CA LEU A 183 -1.35 20.55 13.60
C LEU A 183 -1.90 21.61 12.66
N GLY A 184 -2.33 21.17 11.48
CA GLY A 184 -3.02 22.02 10.52
C GLY A 184 -4.18 21.31 9.82
N GLY A 185 -4.75 21.98 8.83
CA GLY A 185 -5.89 21.51 8.05
C GLY A 185 -7.07 22.47 8.15
N SER A 186 -8.20 22.12 7.52
CA SER A 186 -9.40 22.95 7.44
C SER A 186 -10.55 22.53 8.35
N LYS A 187 -10.49 21.32 8.94
CA LYS A 187 -11.57 20.76 9.78
C LYS A 187 -11.04 20.30 11.12
N VAL A 188 -11.43 21.00 12.19
CA VAL A 188 -11.10 20.65 13.58
C VAL A 188 -11.64 19.27 13.94
N SER A 189 -12.85 18.92 13.49
CA SER A 189 -13.52 17.64 13.79
C SER A 189 -12.65 16.43 13.48
N ASP A 190 -11.89 16.48 12.38
CA ASP A 190 -11.05 15.38 11.90
C ASP A 190 -9.77 15.21 12.74
N LYS A 191 -9.48 16.15 13.64
CA LYS A 191 -8.24 16.23 14.42
C LYS A 191 -8.46 16.13 15.92
N LEU A 192 -9.70 16.21 16.41
CA LEU A 192 -10.03 16.13 17.84
C LEU A 192 -9.48 14.86 18.52
N GLY A 193 -9.58 13.70 17.86
CA GLY A 193 -9.03 12.45 18.40
C GLY A 193 -7.51 12.50 18.57
N VAL A 194 -6.81 13.06 17.57
CA VAL A 194 -5.35 13.23 17.59
C VAL A 194 -4.93 14.22 18.68
N ILE A 195 -5.62 15.36 18.79
CA ILE A 195 -5.38 16.37 19.82
C ILE A 195 -5.54 15.76 21.22
N ARG A 196 -6.64 15.04 21.48
CA ARG A 196 -6.89 14.37 22.76
C ARG A 196 -5.81 13.36 23.13
N ALA A 197 -5.29 12.63 22.15
CA ALA A 197 -4.23 11.63 22.38
C ALA A 197 -2.84 12.27 22.62
N LEU A 198 -2.56 13.42 22.03
CA LEU A 198 -1.24 14.08 22.08
C LEU A 198 -1.11 15.12 23.19
N LEU A 199 -2.21 15.80 23.58
CA LEU A 199 -2.24 16.81 24.64
C LEU A 199 -1.49 16.39 25.92
N PRO A 200 -1.64 15.15 26.44
CA PRO A 200 -0.94 14.73 27.66
C PRO A 200 0.58 14.51 27.47
N LYS A 201 1.09 14.50 26.24
CA LYS A 201 2.45 14.05 25.90
C LYS A 201 3.37 15.18 25.45
N VAL A 202 2.82 16.22 24.83
CA VAL A 202 3.56 17.32 24.18
C VAL A 202 3.89 18.44 25.16
N ASP A 203 5.03 19.11 24.95
CA ASP A 203 5.39 20.36 25.64
C ASP A 203 4.77 21.59 24.96
N ALA A 204 4.53 21.50 23.64
CA ALA A 204 3.88 22.54 22.86
C ALA A 204 2.97 21.95 21.78
N LEU A 205 1.79 22.54 21.61
CA LEU A 205 0.88 22.24 20.51
C LEU A 205 0.67 23.51 19.68
N LEU A 206 1.23 23.51 18.47
CA LEU A 206 1.12 24.61 17.52
C LEU A 206 -0.02 24.30 16.55
N VAL A 207 -1.05 25.14 16.53
CA VAL A 207 -2.20 24.97 15.63
C VAL A 207 -2.15 26.04 14.54
N GLY A 208 -2.30 25.60 13.30
CA GLY A 208 -2.30 26.45 12.09
C GLY A 208 -3.42 26.09 11.11
N GLY A 209 -3.55 26.87 10.03
CA GLY A 209 -4.53 26.62 8.96
C GLY A 209 -5.97 26.98 9.33
N GLY A 210 -6.92 26.50 8.53
CA GLY A 210 -8.34 26.82 8.71
C GLY A 210 -8.93 26.35 10.04
N MET A 211 -8.29 25.39 10.71
CA MET A 211 -8.72 24.90 12.03
C MET A 211 -8.37 25.82 13.22
N CYS A 212 -7.64 26.92 12.98
CA CYS A 212 -7.42 27.96 14.00
C CYS A 212 -8.65 28.85 14.23
N PHE A 213 -9.56 28.90 13.26
CA PHE A 213 -10.73 29.76 13.24
C PHE A 213 -12.00 28.92 13.41
#